data_AF-A0A971HRE6-F1
#
_entry.id   AF-A0A971HRE6-F1
#
_cell.length_a   1.000
_cell.length_b   1.000
_cell.length_c   1.000
_cell.angle_alpha   90.00
_cell.angle_beta   90.00
_cell.angle_gamma   90.00
#
_symmetry.space_group_name_H-M   'P 1'
#
loop_
_entity.id
_entity.type
_entity.pdbx_description
1 polymer ?
#
loop_
_entity_poly.entity_id
_entity_poly.type
_entity_poly.pdbx_seq_one_letter_code
_entity_poly.pdbx_strand_id
1 'polypeptide(L)' 'MFSLPAKLGLALIRLYQKWVSPLLGNVCRFSPSCSHYTYDAIVKYGLVKGGIMGFWRICRCNPFSEGGDDPVK' A
#
# COMPACT_ATOMS: atom_id res chain seq x y z
N MET A 1 10.72 -14.56 8.71
CA MET A 1 10.95 -15.38 7.50
C MET A 1 9.74 -15.22 6.58
N PHE A 2 9.80 -14.32 5.59
CA PHE A 2 8.66 -14.01 4.73
C PHE A 2 8.29 -15.22 3.87
N SER A 3 7.00 -15.58 3.88
CA SER A 3 6.46 -16.65 3.03
C SER A 3 6.63 -16.31 1.54
N LEU A 4 6.83 -17.34 0.69
CA LEU A 4 6.90 -17.20 -0.78
C LEU A 4 5.82 -16.24 -1.35
N PRO A 5 4.53 -16.36 -0.97
CA PRO A 5 3.49 -15.46 -1.47
C PRO A 5 3.70 -14.00 -1.07
N ALA A 6 4.21 -13.72 0.14
CA ALA A 6 4.50 -12.35 0.55
C ALA A 6 5.60 -11.72 -0.32
N LYS A 7 6.64 -12.47 -0.69
CA LYS A 7 7.69 -11.96 -1.59
C LYS A 7 7.15 -11.63 -2.97
N LEU A 8 6.26 -12.47 -3.51
CA LEU A 8 5.63 -12.22 -4.81
C LEU A 8 4.77 -10.95 -4.77
N GLY A 9 3.94 -10.80 -3.73
CA GLY A 9 3.10 -9.61 -3.54
C GLY A 9 3.93 -8.33 -3.40
N LEU A 10 5.02 -8.37 -2.63
CA LEU A 10 5.94 -7.23 -2.49
C LEU A 10 6.60 -6.86 -3.82
N ALA A 11 7.01 -7.84 -4.62
CA ALA A 11 7.60 -7.60 -5.94
C ALA A 11 6.60 -6.94 -6.91
N LEU A 12 5.34 -7.40 -6.91
CA LEU A 12 4.27 -6.80 -7.71
C LEU A 12 3.99 -5.35 -7.29
N ILE A 13 3.94 -5.06 -5.99
CA ILE A 13 3.75 -3.69 -5.50
C ILE A 13 4.94 -2.82 -5.89
N ARG A 14 6.17 -3.32 -5.81
CA ARG A 14 7.38 -2.60 -6.24
C ARG A 14 7.33 -2.27 -7.73
N LEU A 15 6.89 -3.22 -8.56
CA LEU A 15 6.73 -3.03 -9.99
C LEU A 15 5.67 -1.96 -10.27
N TYR A 16 4.51 -2.04 -9.60
CA TYR A 16 3.47 -1.02 -9.68
C TYR A 16 3.99 0.37 -9.29
N GLN A 17 4.72 0.48 -8.17
CA GLN A 17 5.31 1.74 -7.70
C GLN A 17 6.31 2.33 -8.72
N LYS A 18 7.06 1.50 -9.43
CA LYS A 18 8.07 1.95 -10.39
C LYS A 18 7.48 2.38 -11.74
N TRP A 19 6.47 1.66 -12.22
CA TRP A 19 5.95 1.85 -13.58
C TRP A 19 4.62 2.58 -13.64
N VAL A 20 3.74 2.37 -12.66
CA VAL A 20 2.36 2.91 -12.67
C VAL A 20 2.24 4.15 -11.78
N SER A 21 2.83 4.14 -10.58
CA SER A 21 2.73 5.28 -9.66
C SER A 21 3.23 6.62 -10.22
N PRO A 22 4.31 6.70 -11.02
CA PRO A 22 4.76 7.97 -11.59
C PRO A 22 3.76 8.56 -12.60
N LEU A 23 2.99 7.69 -13.27
CA LEU A 23 1.98 8.10 -14.25
C LEU A 23 0.69 8.60 -13.58
N LEU A 24 0.37 8.10 -12.38
CA LEU A 24 -0.81 8.51 -11.63
C LEU A 24 -0.59 9.82 -10.85
N GLY A 25 0.65 10.17 -10.51
CA GLY A 25 0.94 11.35 -9.68
C GLY A 25 0.45 11.21 -8.23
N ASN A 26 0.23 12.35 -7.55
CA ASN A 26 -0.23 12.39 -6.14
C ASN A 26 -1.75 12.22 -6.02
N VAL A 27 -2.24 11.01 -6.31
CA VAL A 27 -3.66 10.64 -6.14
C VAL A 27 -4.01 10.20 -4.71
N CYS A 28 -3.02 9.78 -3.93
CA CYS A 28 -3.25 9.32 -2.57
C CYS A 28 -3.45 10.52 -1.63
N ARG A 29 -4.54 10.51 -0.87
CA ARG A 29 -4.80 11.52 0.18
C ARG A 29 -4.09 11.24 1.49
N PHE A 30 -3.66 9.98 1.68
CA PHE A 30 -2.92 9.56 2.86
C PHE A 30 -1.42 9.53 2.60
N SER A 31 -0.65 9.89 3.62
CA SER A 31 0.81 9.84 3.66
C SER A 31 1.25 8.79 4.70
N PRO A 32 2.18 7.88 4.40
CA PRO A 32 2.66 7.56 3.05
C PRO A 32 1.54 7.03 2.14
N SER A 33 1.79 7.02 0.83
CA SER A 33 0.81 6.62 -0.19
C SER A 33 0.23 5.23 0.06
N CYS A 34 -0.97 4.95 -0.45
CA CYS A 34 -1.65 3.66 -0.23
C CYS A 34 -0.78 2.47 -0.67
N SER A 35 -0.01 2.59 -1.75
CA SER A 35 0.92 1.55 -2.19
C SER A 35 2.10 1.37 -1.22
N HIS A 36 2.63 2.45 -0.66
CA HIS A 36 3.69 2.37 0.35
C HIS A 36 3.18 1.75 1.65
N TYR A 37 2.03 2.22 2.13
CA TYR A 37 1.37 1.65 3.29
C TYR A 37 1.11 0.15 3.10
N THR A 38 0.60 -0.26 1.93
CA THR A 38 0.35 -1.69 1.64
C THR A 38 1.65 -2.50 1.64
N TYR A 39 2.73 -1.95 1.08
CA TYR A 39 4.05 -2.58 1.11
C TYR A 39 4.52 -2.82 2.55
N ASP A 40 4.52 -1.77 3.38
CA ASP A 40 4.97 -1.83 4.76
C ASP A 40 4.08 -2.74 5.61
N ALA A 41 2.77 -2.73 5.36
CA ALA A 41 1.80 -3.59 6.03
C ALA A 41 2.05 -5.07 5.72
N ILE A 42 2.40 -5.42 4.47
CA ILE A 42 2.76 -6.79 4.09
C ILE A 42 4.12 -7.19 4.68
N VAL A 43 5.09 -6.27 4.72
CA VAL A 43 6.40 -6.49 5.36
C VAL A 43 6.23 -6.71 6.87
N LYS A 44 5.28 -6.05 7.52
CA LYS A 44 5.12 -6.18 8.98
C LYS A 44 4.21 -7.35 9.38
N TYR A 45 3.12 -7.55 8.67
CA TYR A 45 2.04 -8.46 9.07
C TYR A 45 1.80 -9.63 8.11
N GLY A 46 2.56 -9.73 7.02
CA GLY A 46 2.40 -10.76 5.99
C GLY A 46 1.32 -10.41 4.95
N LEU A 47 1.23 -11.22 3.89
CA LEU A 47 0.43 -10.90 2.71
C LEU A 47 -1.07 -10.72 3.00
N VAL A 48 -1.65 -11.61 3.82
CA VAL A 48 -3.10 -11.61 4.06
C VAL A 48 -3.51 -10.41 4.91
N LYS A 49 -2.95 -10.27 6.12
CA LYS A 49 -3.28 -9.17 7.01
C LYS A 49 -2.81 -7.82 6.43
N GLY A 50 -1.61 -7.78 5.88
CA GLY A 50 -1.07 -6.61 5.18
C GLY A 50 -1.92 -6.17 3.99
N GLY A 51 -2.34 -7.14 3.16
CA GLY A 51 -3.20 -6.91 2.00
C GLY A 51 -4.58 -6.38 2.38
N ILE A 52 -5.21 -6.93 3.43
CA ILE A 52 -6.52 -6.45 3.93
C ILE A 52 -6.41 -4.99 4.40
N MET A 53 -5.36 -4.65 5.16
CA MET A 53 -5.16 -3.26 5.63
C MET A 53 -4.93 -2.30 4.48
N GLY A 54 -4.10 -2.69 3.50
CA GLY A 54 -3.87 -1.91 2.28
C GLY A 54 -5.14 -1.70 1.44
N PHE A 55 -5.89 -2.78 1.20
CA PHE A 55 -7.15 -2.72 0.46
C PHE A 55 -8.17 -1.81 1.13
N TRP A 56 -8.36 -1.94 2.45
CA TRP A 56 -9.28 -1.10 3.19
C TRP A 56 -8.87 0.38 3.18
N ARG A 57 -7.57 0.67 3.12
CA ARG A 57 -7.08 2.05 2.93
C ARG A 57 -7.35 2.57 1.53
N ILE A 58 -7.16 1.77 0.48
CA ILE A 58 -7.46 2.14 -0.90
C ILE A 58 -8.94 2.52 -1.05
N CYS A 59 -9.86 1.72 -0.48
CA CYS A 59 -11.29 2.02 -0.52
C CYS A 59 -11.65 3.36 0.15
N ARG A 60 -10.94 3.74 1.21
CA ARG A 60 -11.13 5.03 1.90
C ARG A 60 -10.37 6.18 1.25
N CYS A 61 -9.42 5.90 0.37
CA CYS A 61 -8.62 6.90 -0.31
C CYS A 61 -9.39 7.49 -1.50
N ASN A 62 -10.37 8.34 -1.20
CA ASN A 62 -11.21 9.03 -2.18
C ASN A 62 -11.31 10.54 -1.84
N PRO A 63 -11.79 11.40 -2.76
CA PRO A 63 -11.82 12.85 -2.58
C PRO A 63 -12.57 13.37 -1.34
N PHE A 64 -13.46 12.56 -0.76
CA PHE A 64 -14.25 12.91 0.43
C PHE A 64 -13.56 12.54 1.74
N SER A 65 -12.40 11.90 1.68
CA SER A 65 -11.60 11.63 2.87
C SER A 65 -10.72 12.83 3.21
N GLU A 66 -10.63 13.16 4.50
CA GLU A 66 -9.69 14.19 4.99
C GLU A 66 -8.23 13.85 4.62
N GLY A 67 -7.92 12.55 4.50
CA GLY A 67 -6.55 12.08 4.28
C GLY A 67 -5.70 12.23 5.54
N GLY A 68 -4.38 12.36 5.37
CA GLY A 68 -3.45 12.64 6.47
C GLY A 68 -2.34 11.60 6.67
N ASP A 69 -1.50 11.83 7.68
CA ASP A 69 -0.39 10.95 8.03
C ASP A 69 -0.88 9.72 8.82
N ASP A 70 -0.83 8.56 8.17
CA ASP A 70 -1.22 7.28 8.73
C ASP A 70 -0.15 6.23 8.36
N PRO A 71 1.02 6.22 9.00
CA PRO A 71 2.04 5.19 8.76
C PRO A 71 1.65 3.86 9.41
N VAL A 72 2.15 2.76 8.86
CA VAL A 72 1.99 1.43 9.47
C VAL A 72 2.71 1.43 10.82
N LYS A 73 1.97 1.18 11.91
CA LYS A 73 2.48 1.16 13.28
C LYS A 73 3.16 -0.13 13.64
#